data_AF-A0A6P2DKA2-F1
#
_entry.id   AF-A0A6P2DKA2-F1
#
_cell.length_a   1.000
_cell.length_b   1.000
_cell.length_c   1.000
_cell.angle_alpha   90.00
_cell.angle_beta   90.00
_cell.angle_gamma   90.00
#
_symmetry.space_group_name_H-M   'P 1'
#
loop_
_entity.id
_entity.type
_entity.pdbx_description
1 polymer ?
#
loop_
_entity_poly.entity_id
_entity_poly.type
_entity_poly.pdbx_seq_one_letter_code
_entity_poly.pdbx_strand_id
1 'polypeptide(L)'
;MNHLVRPIANVDLATCYSAVVDSLAYLKSCVSPVLGRLSQHLDGPAWAAHLKREKVRLVGLNRPAAYLDRAGNRHEVIGPRIGAEHNFIEVINQASTLGRMADALKWFLGSDDFRSVPVVACHPTTSSVTNSATETDNDLMLGEAPDRVIAAAEVSDVIRANPNNNKVVKDLCSLGALLDSEVPFRRGQVLGTRRLFLVVSEELELYIRKGNVLREIKQLCHLRPTSIMGDTRIIELSTAPIENS
;
A
#
# COMPACT_ATOMS: atom_id res chain seq x y z
N MET A 1 -14.93 -3.72 0.23
CA MET A 1 -14.47 -4.01 1.61
C MET A 1 -14.53 -2.69 2.38
N ASN A 2 -14.96 -2.68 3.63
CA ASN A 2 -14.94 -1.44 4.41
C ASN A 2 -13.48 -1.08 4.74
N HIS A 3 -13.06 0.15 4.41
CA HIS A 3 -11.73 0.67 4.74
C HIS A 3 -11.65 0.86 6.27
N LEU A 4 -10.72 0.15 6.92
CA LEU A 4 -10.54 0.28 8.37
C LEU A 4 -9.79 1.58 8.71
N VAL A 5 -8.84 1.93 7.85
CA VAL A 5 -8.06 3.16 7.95
C VAL A 5 -8.54 4.11 6.86
N ARG A 6 -8.99 5.30 7.27
CA ARG A 6 -9.41 6.36 6.36
C ARG A 6 -8.20 6.90 5.58
N PRO A 7 -8.44 7.48 4.40
CA PRO A 7 -7.42 8.24 3.70
C PRO A 7 -6.78 9.29 4.61
N ILE A 8 -5.45 9.38 4.59
CA ILE A 8 -4.67 10.42 5.26
C ILE A 8 -4.21 11.39 4.17
N ALA A 9 -4.54 12.66 4.29
CA ALA A 9 -4.31 13.64 3.23
C ALA A 9 -3.88 14.99 3.79
N ASN A 10 -3.14 15.73 2.97
CA ASN A 10 -2.69 17.09 3.25
C ASN A 10 -1.96 17.22 4.60
N VAL A 11 -0.95 16.38 4.81
CA VAL A 11 -0.08 16.37 6.01
C VAL A 11 1.38 16.30 5.61
N ASP A 12 2.30 16.56 6.54
CA ASP A 12 3.70 16.19 6.34
C ASP A 12 3.92 14.66 6.44
N LEU A 13 5.06 14.19 5.93
CA LEU A 13 5.42 12.77 5.95
C LEU A 13 5.50 12.18 7.37
N ALA A 14 5.94 12.94 8.37
CA ALA A 14 6.13 12.44 9.72
C ALA A 14 4.79 12.18 10.42
N THR A 15 3.82 13.06 10.19
CA THR A 15 2.44 12.94 10.63
C THR A 15 1.77 11.75 9.95
N CYS A 16 1.93 11.60 8.62
CA CYS A 16 1.39 10.45 7.89
C CYS A 16 2.00 9.13 8.40
N TYR A 17 3.32 9.08 8.57
CA TYR A 17 4.02 7.91 9.10
C TYR A 17 3.50 7.52 10.49
N SER A 18 3.40 8.47 11.40
CA SER A 18 2.91 8.22 12.77
C SER A 18 1.48 7.69 12.76
N ALA A 19 0.58 8.29 11.97
CA ALA A 19 -0.81 7.83 11.84
C ALA A 19 -0.91 6.40 11.28
N VAL A 20 -0.07 6.05 10.30
CA VAL A 20 -0.01 4.69 9.73
C VAL A 20 0.53 3.68 10.76
N VAL A 21 1.61 4.02 11.47
CA VAL A 21 2.20 3.16 12.50
C VAL A 21 1.25 2.92 13.66
N ASP A 22 0.58 3.97 14.15
CA ASP A 22 -0.40 3.86 15.23
C ASP A 22 -1.59 3.00 14.80
N SER A 23 -2.05 3.15 13.55
CA SER A 23 -3.10 2.31 12.98
C SER A 23 -2.70 0.85 12.89
N LEU A 24 -1.47 0.57 12.46
CA LEU A 24 -0.92 -0.78 12.43
C LEU A 24 -0.85 -1.38 13.83
N ALA A 25 -0.35 -0.64 14.81
CA ALA A 25 -0.28 -1.07 16.21
C ALA A 25 -1.68 -1.37 16.77
N TYR A 26 -2.65 -0.51 16.48
CA TYR A 26 -4.03 -0.71 16.86
C TYR A 26 -4.63 -1.99 16.25
N LEU A 27 -4.50 -2.20 14.93
CA LEU A 27 -5.01 -3.41 14.28
C LEU A 27 -4.32 -4.67 14.84
N LYS A 28 -2.99 -4.63 15.04
CA LYS A 28 -2.24 -5.72 15.69
C LYS A 28 -2.78 -6.06 17.08
N SER A 29 -3.10 -5.04 17.89
CA SER A 29 -3.68 -5.25 19.22
C SER A 29 -5.06 -5.90 19.15
N CYS A 30 -5.86 -5.57 18.14
CA CYS A 30 -7.20 -6.14 17.95
C CYS A 30 -7.18 -7.60 17.47
N VAL A 31 -6.20 -7.99 16.65
CA VAL A 31 -6.08 -9.37 16.14
C VAL A 31 -5.42 -10.32 17.13
N SER A 32 -4.60 -9.82 18.06
CA SER A 32 -3.84 -10.64 19.02
C SER A 32 -4.72 -11.61 19.84
N PRO A 33 -5.86 -11.18 20.41
CA PRO A 33 -6.77 -12.11 21.11
C PRO A 33 -7.36 -13.20 20.22
N VAL A 34 -7.54 -12.93 18.91
CA VAL A 34 -8.06 -13.91 17.94
C VAL A 34 -6.99 -14.95 17.62
N LEU A 35 -5.75 -14.51 17.40
CA LEU A 35 -4.60 -15.40 17.19
C LEU A 35 -4.40 -16.37 18.36
N GLY A 36 -4.57 -15.90 19.60
CA GLY A 36 -4.46 -16.75 20.79
C GLY A 36 -5.54 -17.83 20.91
N ARG A 37 -6.73 -17.63 20.31
CA ARG A 37 -7.76 -18.67 20.21
C ARG A 37 -7.49 -19.63 19.06
N LEU A 38 -7.08 -19.07 17.91
CA LEU A 38 -6.77 -19.85 16.71
C LEU A 38 -5.58 -20.80 16.89
N SER A 39 -4.60 -20.42 17.72
CA SER A 39 -3.44 -21.28 18.02
C SER A 39 -3.83 -22.59 18.72
N GLN A 40 -5.03 -22.66 19.32
CA GLN A 40 -5.57 -23.87 19.94
C GLN A 40 -6.15 -24.87 18.92
N HIS A 41 -6.25 -24.48 17.65
CA HIS A 41 -6.89 -25.23 16.57
C HIS A 41 -5.97 -25.43 15.34
N LEU A 42 -4.64 -25.41 15.54
CA LEU A 42 -3.65 -25.42 14.44
C LEU A 42 -3.60 -26.71 13.62
N ASP A 43 -4.18 -27.81 14.12
CA ASP A 43 -4.09 -29.12 13.47
C ASP A 43 -5.37 -29.47 12.69
N GLY A 44 -5.27 -29.39 11.36
CA GLY A 44 -6.22 -30.07 10.47
C GLY A 44 -6.64 -29.27 9.23
N PRO A 45 -7.24 -29.95 8.23
CA PRO A 45 -7.69 -29.35 6.98
C PRO A 45 -8.79 -28.28 7.16
N ALA A 46 -9.43 -28.23 8.33
CA ALA A 46 -10.45 -27.23 8.65
C ALA A 46 -9.87 -25.85 9.02
N TRP A 47 -8.58 -25.74 9.34
CA TRP A 47 -7.96 -24.50 9.84
C TRP A 47 -8.21 -23.29 8.93
N ALA A 48 -8.01 -23.45 7.61
CA ALA A 48 -8.26 -22.39 6.64
C ALA A 48 -9.74 -21.97 6.57
N ALA A 49 -10.68 -22.89 6.80
CA ALA A 49 -12.10 -22.57 6.86
C ALA A 49 -12.47 -21.83 8.16
N HIS A 50 -11.83 -22.17 9.28
CA HIS A 50 -11.99 -21.46 10.55
C HIS A 50 -11.46 -20.02 10.46
N LEU A 51 -10.26 -19.82 9.91
CA LEU A 51 -9.67 -18.49 9.71
C LEU A 51 -10.59 -17.54 8.93
N LYS A 52 -11.30 -18.04 7.91
CA LYS A 52 -12.23 -17.26 7.08
C LYS A 52 -13.52 -16.86 7.81
N ARG A 53 -13.85 -17.52 8.92
CA ARG A 53 -15.06 -17.26 9.71
C ARG A 53 -14.79 -16.44 10.96
N GLU A 54 -13.54 -16.43 11.43
CA GLU A 54 -13.15 -15.64 12.60
C GLU A 54 -13.41 -14.14 12.41
N LYS A 55 -13.85 -13.55 13.51
CA LYS A 55 -14.19 -12.13 13.59
C LYS A 55 -13.28 -11.40 14.56
N VAL A 56 -12.93 -10.18 14.17
CA VAL A 56 -12.14 -9.24 14.98
C VAL A 56 -13.06 -8.09 15.36
N ARG A 57 -13.12 -7.78 16.66
CA ARG A 57 -13.79 -6.58 17.15
C ARG A 57 -12.76 -5.47 17.29
N LEU A 58 -13.03 -4.35 16.64
CA LEU A 58 -12.21 -3.15 16.73
C LEU A 58 -12.81 -2.25 17.84
N VAL A 59 -12.49 -2.57 19.10
CA VAL A 59 -12.96 -1.84 20.28
C VAL A 59 -12.06 -0.65 20.58
N GLY A 60 -12.62 0.41 21.17
CA GLY A 60 -12.02 1.75 21.24
C GLY A 60 -10.83 1.96 22.17
N LEU A 61 -10.31 0.92 22.84
CA LEU A 61 -9.09 1.07 23.64
C LEU A 61 -7.89 1.20 22.69
N ASN A 62 -7.05 2.21 22.91
CA ASN A 62 -5.85 2.51 22.11
C ASN A 62 -6.14 2.80 20.62
N ARG A 63 -7.33 3.32 20.30
CA ARG A 63 -7.60 3.83 18.95
C ARG A 63 -6.59 4.96 18.64
N PRO A 64 -6.00 4.98 17.42
CA PRO A 64 -5.11 6.05 17.00
C PRO A 64 -5.74 7.42 17.21
N ALA A 65 -4.91 8.38 17.63
CA ALA A 65 -5.36 9.76 17.76
C ALA A 65 -5.80 10.31 16.40
N ALA A 66 -6.69 11.30 16.44
CA ALA A 66 -6.98 12.09 15.25
C ALA A 66 -5.74 12.90 14.87
N TYR A 67 -5.54 13.13 13.58
CA TYR A 67 -4.49 14.03 13.08
C TYR A 67 -5.10 15.37 12.68
N LEU A 68 -4.25 16.39 12.59
CA LEU A 68 -4.59 17.68 11.98
C LEU A 68 -3.99 17.73 10.59
N ASP A 69 -4.79 18.09 9.59
CA ASP A 69 -4.24 18.43 8.28
C ASP A 69 -3.51 19.79 8.33
N ARG A 70 -2.86 20.17 7.23
CA ARG A 70 -2.14 21.45 7.12
C ARG A 70 -3.05 22.68 7.23
N ALA A 71 -4.37 22.53 7.08
CA ALA A 71 -5.35 23.58 7.31
C ALA A 71 -5.89 23.60 8.76
N GLY A 72 -5.39 22.71 9.63
CA GLY A 72 -5.81 22.59 11.02
C GLY A 72 -7.12 21.84 11.23
N ASN A 73 -7.66 21.17 10.20
CA ASN A 73 -8.87 20.36 10.36
C ASN A 73 -8.53 19.02 11.02
N ARG A 74 -9.37 18.61 11.95
CA ARG A 74 -9.23 17.34 12.67
C ARG A 74 -9.83 16.18 11.90
N HIS A 75 -9.05 15.12 11.68
CA HIS A 75 -9.44 13.91 10.96
C HIS A 75 -9.22 12.67 11.81
N GLU A 76 -10.23 11.81 11.89
CA GLU A 76 -10.08 10.49 12.51
C GLU A 76 -9.39 9.53 11.55
N VAL A 77 -8.37 8.81 12.02
CA VAL A 77 -7.63 7.83 11.20
C VAL A 77 -8.44 6.55 11.01
N ILE A 78 -9.02 6.04 12.09
CA ILE A 78 -9.93 4.88 12.06
C ILE A 78 -11.34 5.41 11.80
N GLY A 79 -12.12 4.74 10.92
CA GLY A 79 -13.47 5.18 10.55
C GLY A 79 -14.51 5.15 11.70
N PRO A 80 -15.45 6.11 11.79
CA PRO A 80 -16.45 6.16 12.86
C PRO A 80 -17.50 5.03 12.80
N ARG A 81 -17.68 4.39 11.63
CA ARG A 81 -18.61 3.27 11.42
C ARG A 81 -18.00 1.89 11.71
N ILE A 82 -16.83 1.87 12.33
CA ILE A 82 -16.14 0.64 12.74
C ILE A 82 -16.74 0.20 14.08
N GLY A 83 -18.00 -0.23 14.03
CA GLY A 83 -18.73 -0.83 15.16
C GLY A 83 -19.09 -2.29 14.91
N ALA A 84 -18.68 -2.84 13.76
CA ALA A 84 -19.00 -4.19 13.35
C ALA A 84 -17.80 -5.12 13.57
N GLU A 85 -18.09 -6.39 13.78
CA GLU A 85 -17.11 -7.46 13.65
C GLU A 85 -16.56 -7.49 12.21
N HIS A 86 -15.23 -7.45 12.09
CA HIS A 86 -14.54 -7.53 10.81
C HIS A 86 -14.00 -8.94 10.57
N ASN A 87 -13.87 -9.34 9.31
CA ASN A 87 -13.25 -10.62 9.00
C ASN A 87 -11.77 -10.61 9.39
N PHE A 88 -11.33 -11.61 10.15
CA PHE A 88 -9.94 -11.70 10.63
C PHE A 88 -8.92 -11.57 9.50
N ILE A 89 -9.13 -12.29 8.40
CA ILE A 89 -8.24 -12.24 7.22
C ILE A 89 -8.22 -10.85 6.57
N GLU A 90 -9.34 -10.12 6.56
CA GLU A 90 -9.38 -8.77 6.01
C GLU A 90 -8.53 -7.80 6.86
N VAL A 91 -8.62 -7.92 8.19
CA VAL A 91 -7.80 -7.12 9.12
C VAL A 91 -6.32 -7.43 8.97
N ILE A 92 -5.95 -8.72 8.83
CA ILE A 92 -4.56 -9.13 8.61
C ILE A 92 -4.02 -8.60 7.27
N ASN A 93 -4.79 -8.68 6.20
CA ASN A 93 -4.38 -8.14 4.90
C ASN A 93 -4.16 -6.63 4.98
N GLN A 94 -5.10 -5.87 5.58
CA GLN A 94 -4.93 -4.43 5.76
C GLN A 94 -3.76 -4.07 6.68
N ALA A 95 -3.50 -4.86 7.74
CA ALA A 95 -2.32 -4.69 8.58
C ALA A 95 -1.01 -4.96 7.81
N SER A 96 -1.01 -5.92 6.89
CA SER A 96 0.13 -6.18 6.01
C SER A 96 0.40 -4.99 5.07
N THR A 97 -0.65 -4.41 4.48
CA THR A 97 -0.53 -3.20 3.64
C THR A 97 -0.02 -2.01 4.46
N LEU A 98 -0.56 -1.77 5.65
CA LEU A 98 -0.09 -0.71 6.56
C LEU A 98 1.38 -0.90 6.97
N GLY A 99 1.84 -2.13 7.19
CA GLY A 99 3.24 -2.43 7.47
C GLY A 99 4.17 -1.97 6.35
N ARG A 100 3.86 -2.36 5.10
CA ARG A 100 4.64 -1.94 3.93
C ARG A 100 4.54 -0.44 3.66
N MET A 101 3.36 0.15 3.87
CA MET A 101 3.18 1.60 3.78
C MET A 101 4.03 2.35 4.80
N ALA A 102 4.11 1.86 6.04
CA ALA A 102 4.97 2.44 7.07
C ALA A 102 6.45 2.39 6.67
N ASP A 103 6.91 1.26 6.13
CA ASP A 103 8.28 1.12 5.62
C ASP A 103 8.57 2.08 4.46
N ALA A 104 7.62 2.25 3.54
CA ALA A 104 7.73 3.21 2.44
C ALA A 104 7.81 4.65 2.94
N LEU A 105 6.91 5.05 3.83
CA LEU A 105 6.91 6.39 4.44
C LEU A 105 8.20 6.66 5.21
N LYS A 106 8.71 5.66 5.94
CA LYS A 106 10.00 5.76 6.64
C LYS A 106 11.16 5.97 5.67
N TRP A 107 11.16 5.30 4.53
CA TRP A 107 12.17 5.53 3.49
C TRP A 107 12.06 6.93 2.88
N PHE A 108 10.85 7.39 2.54
CA PHE A 108 10.65 8.75 2.03
C PHE A 108 11.10 9.82 3.04
N LEU A 109 10.86 9.61 4.33
CA LEU A 109 11.35 10.47 5.41
C LEU A 109 12.88 10.53 5.48
N GLY A 110 13.56 9.42 5.20
CA GLY A 110 15.02 9.34 5.20
C GLY A 110 15.67 9.83 3.89
N SER A 111 14.89 10.04 2.83
CA SER A 111 15.39 10.44 1.51
C SER A 111 15.50 11.96 1.41
N ASP A 112 16.66 12.48 1.02
CA ASP A 112 16.87 13.92 0.84
C ASP A 112 15.92 14.53 -0.20
N ASP A 113 15.58 13.79 -1.26
CA ASP A 113 14.65 14.23 -2.31
C ASP A 113 13.21 14.44 -1.82
N PHE A 114 12.82 13.76 -0.73
CA PHE A 114 11.41 13.62 -0.36
C PHE A 114 11.08 14.04 1.07
N ARG A 115 12.05 14.09 1.98
CA ARG A 115 11.82 14.33 3.42
C ARG A 115 10.96 15.56 3.75
N SER A 116 11.00 16.59 2.91
CA SER A 116 10.25 17.84 3.07
C SER A 116 8.99 17.93 2.20
N VAL A 117 8.71 16.90 1.40
CA VAL A 117 7.60 16.90 0.45
C VAL A 117 6.32 16.48 1.20
N PRO A 118 5.21 17.22 1.08
CA PRO A 118 3.97 16.86 1.75
C PRO A 118 3.35 15.59 1.19
N VAL A 119 2.56 14.92 2.01
CA VAL A 119 1.63 13.88 1.59
C VAL A 119 0.36 14.54 1.10
N VAL A 120 0.10 14.42 -0.20
CA VAL A 120 -1.16 14.84 -0.83
C VAL A 120 -2.27 13.88 -0.41
N ALA A 121 -2.01 12.58 -0.60
CA ALA A 121 -2.94 11.51 -0.26
C ALA A 121 -2.19 10.23 0.11
N CYS A 122 -2.74 9.47 1.05
CA CYS A 122 -2.29 8.16 1.46
C CYS A 122 -3.54 7.30 1.72
N HIS A 123 -3.68 6.21 0.95
CA HIS A 123 -4.85 5.34 0.89
C HIS A 123 -4.52 3.92 1.37
N PRO A 124 -4.06 3.72 2.62
CA PRO A 124 -3.39 2.49 3.03
C PRO A 124 -4.28 1.23 3.03
N THR A 125 -5.60 1.37 2.91
CA THR A 125 -6.55 0.26 2.91
C THR A 125 -7.63 0.39 1.84
N THR A 126 -7.47 1.33 0.90
CA THR A 126 -8.45 1.56 -0.17
C THR A 126 -8.12 0.67 -1.35
N SER A 127 -8.89 -0.40 -1.54
CA SER A 127 -8.90 -1.08 -2.84
C SER A 127 -9.50 -0.11 -3.84
N SER A 128 -8.83 0.21 -4.94
CA SER A 128 -9.28 1.20 -5.92
C SER A 128 -10.78 1.05 -6.27
N VAL A 129 -11.66 1.96 -5.83
CA VAL A 129 -13.13 1.78 -5.94
C VAL A 129 -13.75 2.62 -7.06
N THR A 130 -13.08 3.59 -7.65
CA THR A 130 -13.82 4.59 -8.44
C THR A 130 -13.62 4.46 -9.95
N ASN A 131 -14.73 4.25 -10.67
CA ASN A 131 -14.91 4.49 -12.11
C ASN A 131 -14.76 5.99 -12.48
N SER A 132 -14.07 6.77 -11.65
CA SER A 132 -13.80 8.19 -11.84
C SER A 132 -12.50 8.29 -12.60
N ALA A 133 -12.58 8.49 -13.92
CA ALA A 133 -11.41 8.64 -14.80
C ALA A 133 -10.50 9.84 -14.45
N THR A 134 -10.85 10.63 -13.42
CA THR A 134 -10.19 11.88 -13.07
C THR A 134 -9.40 11.82 -11.75
N GLU A 135 -9.56 10.78 -10.94
CA GLU A 135 -8.82 10.65 -9.67
C GLU A 135 -7.73 9.60 -9.82
N THR A 136 -6.47 10.00 -9.57
CA THR A 136 -5.35 9.06 -9.52
C THR A 136 -5.42 8.31 -8.20
N ASP A 137 -5.77 7.03 -8.26
CA ASP A 137 -6.07 6.17 -7.11
C ASP A 137 -4.79 5.50 -6.57
N ASN A 138 -3.71 6.28 -6.42
CA ASN A 138 -2.45 5.76 -5.92
C ASN A 138 -2.47 5.65 -4.39
N ASP A 139 -1.90 4.56 -3.87
CA ASP A 139 -1.83 4.33 -2.42
C ASP A 139 -1.07 5.44 -1.67
N LEU A 140 -0.08 6.07 -2.30
CA LEU A 140 0.65 7.21 -1.74
C LEU A 140 0.97 8.23 -2.83
N MET A 141 0.73 9.51 -2.54
CA MET A 141 1.01 10.63 -3.42
C MET A 141 1.74 11.74 -2.65
N LEU A 142 2.90 12.15 -3.15
CA LEU A 142 3.74 13.20 -2.57
C LEU A 142 3.81 14.40 -3.50
N GLY A 143 3.59 15.60 -2.98
CA GLY A 143 3.56 16.83 -3.76
C GLY A 143 3.02 18.02 -2.99
N GLU A 144 3.04 19.20 -3.63
CA GLU A 144 2.51 20.43 -3.03
C GLU A 144 0.98 20.42 -2.95
N ALA A 145 0.34 19.83 -3.96
CA ALA A 145 -1.10 19.82 -4.19
C ALA A 145 -1.49 18.63 -5.10
N PRO A 146 -2.79 18.28 -5.21
CA PRO A 146 -3.26 17.19 -6.07
C PRO A 146 -2.84 17.26 -7.54
N ASP A 147 -2.69 18.46 -8.09
CA ASP A 147 -2.25 18.73 -9.46
C ASP A 147 -0.72 18.85 -9.60
N ARG A 148 0.03 18.81 -8.48
CA ARG A 148 1.48 18.99 -8.40
C ARG A 148 2.16 17.85 -7.64
N VAL A 149 1.82 16.63 -8.04
CA VAL A 149 2.39 15.39 -7.48
C VAL A 149 3.73 15.12 -8.14
N ILE A 150 4.78 15.01 -7.34
CA ILE A 150 6.15 14.74 -7.81
C ILE A 150 6.55 13.27 -7.64
N ALA A 151 5.86 12.54 -6.75
CA ALA A 151 6.05 11.11 -6.57
C ALA A 151 4.74 10.41 -6.23
N ALA A 152 4.57 9.19 -6.73
CA ALA A 152 3.44 8.33 -6.41
C ALA A 152 3.91 6.90 -6.17
N ALA A 153 3.24 6.18 -5.27
CA ALA A 153 3.54 4.79 -4.98
C ALA A 153 2.27 3.93 -4.89
N GLU A 154 2.42 2.65 -5.26
CA GLU A 154 1.43 1.60 -4.97
C GLU A 154 2.03 0.55 -4.05
N VAL A 155 1.23 0.06 -3.11
CA VAL A 155 1.59 -1.01 -2.18
C VAL A 155 0.94 -2.32 -2.62
N SER A 156 1.75 -3.23 -3.12
CA SER A 156 1.27 -4.54 -3.57
C SER A 156 1.53 -5.62 -2.51
N ASP A 157 0.45 -6.23 -2.03
CA ASP A 157 0.44 -7.22 -0.94
C ASP A 157 0.25 -8.67 -1.41
N VAL A 158 0.06 -8.90 -2.72
CA VAL A 158 -0.31 -10.23 -3.24
C VAL A 158 0.90 -10.98 -3.80
N ILE A 159 1.36 -11.99 -3.04
CA ILE A 159 2.49 -12.85 -3.43
C ILE A 159 2.06 -13.97 -4.42
N ARG A 160 0.78 -14.43 -4.41
CA ARG A 160 0.00 -15.17 -5.45
C ARG A 160 -0.96 -16.21 -4.85
N ALA A 161 -1.99 -16.56 -5.64
CA ALA A 161 -2.51 -17.93 -5.77
C ALA A 161 -2.97 -18.24 -7.20
N ASN A 162 -3.26 -17.23 -8.03
CA ASN A 162 -3.68 -17.42 -9.41
C ASN A 162 -2.94 -16.43 -10.34
N PRO A 163 -2.20 -16.88 -11.38
CA PRO A 163 -1.63 -16.00 -12.40
C PRO A 163 -2.66 -15.04 -13.03
N ASN A 164 -3.95 -15.38 -12.95
CA ASN A 164 -5.03 -14.59 -13.51
C ASN A 164 -5.41 -13.34 -12.69
N ASN A 165 -4.85 -13.12 -11.49
CA ASN A 165 -5.29 -11.99 -10.66
C ASN A 165 -4.83 -10.62 -11.20
N ASN A 166 -3.82 -10.58 -12.09
CA ASN A 166 -3.31 -9.36 -12.75
C ASN A 166 -3.11 -8.15 -11.81
N LYS A 167 -3.00 -8.34 -10.48
CA LYS A 167 -3.01 -7.23 -9.51
C LYS A 167 -1.81 -6.33 -9.74
N VAL A 168 -0.60 -6.88 -9.84
CA VAL A 168 0.60 -6.11 -10.16
C VAL A 168 0.44 -5.32 -11.47
N VAL A 169 -0.21 -5.90 -12.49
CA VAL A 169 -0.48 -5.18 -13.74
C VAL A 169 -1.45 -4.02 -13.49
N LYS A 170 -2.52 -4.23 -12.72
CA LYS A 170 -3.47 -3.18 -12.33
C LYS A 170 -2.78 -2.08 -11.54
N ASP A 171 -1.96 -2.43 -10.55
CA ASP A 171 -1.19 -1.47 -9.75
C ASP A 171 -0.26 -0.64 -10.68
N LEU A 172 0.38 -1.27 -11.68
CA LEU A 172 1.18 -0.56 -12.68
C LEU A 172 0.34 0.33 -13.62
N CYS A 173 -0.88 -0.07 -13.97
CA CYS A 173 -1.83 0.77 -14.69
C CYS A 173 -2.26 1.98 -13.83
N SER A 174 -2.57 1.76 -12.54
CA SER A 174 -2.93 2.83 -11.59
C SER A 174 -1.80 3.84 -11.40
N LEU A 175 -0.54 3.39 -11.39
CA LEU A 175 0.63 4.28 -11.40
C LEU A 175 0.76 5.09 -12.70
N GLY A 176 0.08 4.68 -13.77
CA GLY A 176 0.28 5.22 -15.11
C GLY A 176 1.59 4.75 -15.75
N ALA A 177 2.18 3.66 -15.24
CA ALA A 177 3.34 3.02 -15.87
C ALA A 177 2.91 2.23 -17.13
N LEU A 178 1.70 1.66 -17.10
CA LEU A 178 1.05 0.98 -18.22
C LEU A 178 -0.25 1.71 -18.59
N LEU A 179 -0.64 1.72 -19.88
CA LEU A 179 -1.92 2.30 -20.32
C LEU A 179 -3.11 1.40 -20.05
N ASP A 180 -2.91 0.10 -20.19
CA ASP A 180 -3.95 -0.91 -20.08
C ASP A 180 -3.36 -2.21 -19.51
N SER A 181 -4.26 -3.10 -19.10
CA SER A 181 -3.91 -4.44 -18.62
C SER A 181 -3.84 -5.48 -19.74
N GLU A 182 -3.94 -5.06 -21.00
CA GLU A 182 -3.98 -5.96 -22.15
C GLU A 182 -2.56 -6.20 -22.69
N VAL A 183 -2.32 -7.42 -23.17
CA VAL A 183 -1.03 -7.82 -23.74
C VAL A 183 -1.13 -7.73 -25.27
N PRO A 184 -0.17 -7.09 -25.97
CA PRO A 184 1.09 -6.52 -25.45
C PRO A 184 0.88 -5.19 -24.72
N PHE A 185 1.49 -5.08 -23.54
CA PHE A 185 1.36 -3.89 -22.72
C PHE A 185 1.86 -2.63 -23.44
N ARG A 186 1.13 -1.53 -23.29
CA ARG A 186 1.53 -0.22 -23.81
C ARG A 186 2.06 0.67 -22.69
N ARG A 187 3.17 1.36 -22.96
CA ARG A 187 3.79 2.29 -22.03
C ARG A 187 2.87 3.49 -21.73
N GLY A 188 2.68 3.82 -20.47
CA GLY A 188 1.95 5.02 -20.06
C GLY A 188 2.68 6.33 -20.39
N GLN A 189 1.92 7.40 -20.61
CA GLN A 189 2.44 8.76 -20.87
C GLN A 189 2.92 9.49 -19.60
N VAL A 190 2.50 9.05 -18.41
CA VAL A 190 2.65 9.79 -17.13
C VAL A 190 4.06 9.68 -16.52
N LEU A 191 4.93 8.86 -17.11
CA LEU A 191 6.30 8.64 -16.61
C LEU A 191 7.24 9.87 -16.74
N GLY A 192 6.77 10.99 -17.30
CA GLY A 192 7.61 12.16 -17.60
C GLY A 192 7.70 13.24 -16.52
N THR A 193 6.75 13.34 -15.59
CA THR A 193 6.69 14.46 -14.62
C THR A 193 6.75 14.03 -13.16
N ARG A 194 6.47 12.77 -12.83
CA ARG A 194 6.49 12.25 -11.45
C ARG A 194 7.27 10.94 -11.36
N ARG A 195 7.95 10.72 -10.23
CA ARG A 195 8.64 9.47 -9.90
C ARG A 195 7.62 8.43 -9.43
N LEU A 196 7.70 7.21 -9.95
CA LEU A 196 6.75 6.15 -9.64
C LEU A 196 7.43 5.05 -8.84
N PHE A 197 6.77 4.57 -7.79
CA PHE A 197 7.30 3.56 -6.89
C PHE A 197 6.33 2.39 -6.75
N LEU A 198 6.88 1.18 -6.74
CA LEU A 198 6.15 -0.02 -6.37
C LEU A 198 6.73 -0.54 -5.06
N VAL A 199 5.88 -0.64 -4.03
CA VAL A 199 6.24 -1.12 -2.69
C VAL A 199 5.71 -2.55 -2.56
N VAL A 200 6.60 -3.52 -2.42
CA VAL A 200 6.26 -4.95 -2.45
C VAL A 200 6.94 -5.70 -1.31
N SER A 201 6.53 -6.95 -1.06
CA SER A 201 7.33 -7.85 -0.22
C SER A 201 8.55 -8.38 -0.98
N GLU A 202 9.53 -8.89 -0.25
CA GLU A 202 10.67 -9.62 -0.80
C GLU A 202 10.25 -10.78 -1.72
N GLU A 203 9.28 -11.58 -1.33
CA GLU A 203 8.83 -12.72 -2.14
C GLU A 203 8.17 -12.25 -3.43
N LEU A 204 7.39 -11.17 -3.35
CA LEU A 204 6.78 -10.56 -4.53
C LEU A 204 7.87 -9.97 -5.43
N GLU A 205 8.89 -9.30 -4.89
CA GLU A 205 10.05 -8.84 -5.66
C GLU A 205 10.77 -10.00 -6.36
N LEU A 206 11.05 -11.10 -5.65
CA LEU A 206 11.71 -12.29 -6.22
C LEU A 206 10.87 -12.92 -7.32
N TYR A 207 9.57 -13.04 -7.09
CA TYR A 207 8.61 -13.52 -8.06
C TYR A 207 8.57 -12.61 -9.31
N ILE A 208 8.54 -11.30 -9.08
CA ILE A 208 8.64 -10.26 -10.10
C ILE A 208 9.94 -10.48 -10.91
N ARG A 209 11.10 -10.60 -10.26
CA ARG A 209 12.39 -10.78 -10.94
C ARG A 209 12.44 -12.04 -11.82
N LYS A 210 11.80 -13.15 -11.40
CA LYS A 210 11.86 -14.47 -12.05
C LYS A 210 10.75 -14.73 -13.09
N GLY A 211 9.66 -13.95 -13.10
CA GLY A 211 8.47 -14.24 -13.91
C GLY A 211 8.50 -13.72 -15.36
N ASN A 212 7.74 -14.38 -16.25
CA ASN A 212 7.60 -14.00 -17.67
C ASN A 212 6.87 -12.66 -17.88
N VAL A 213 5.87 -12.34 -17.05
CA VAL A 213 5.15 -11.04 -17.10
C VAL A 213 6.13 -9.86 -16.95
N LEU A 214 7.25 -10.08 -16.26
CA LEU A 214 8.29 -9.07 -16.15
C LEU A 214 9.23 -8.93 -17.32
N ARG A 215 9.26 -9.87 -18.26
CA ARG A 215 10.04 -9.63 -19.48
C ARG A 215 9.48 -8.41 -20.20
N GLU A 216 8.16 -8.29 -20.26
CA GLU A 216 7.47 -7.16 -20.89
C GLU A 216 7.54 -5.91 -20.01
N ILE A 217 7.33 -6.01 -18.69
CA ILE A 217 7.45 -4.84 -17.80
C ILE A 217 8.89 -4.30 -17.76
N LYS A 218 9.92 -5.16 -17.71
CA LYS A 218 11.34 -4.75 -17.74
C LYS A 218 11.74 -4.09 -19.05
N GLN A 219 11.03 -4.37 -20.15
CA GLN A 219 11.23 -3.67 -21.42
C GLN A 219 10.63 -2.25 -21.39
N LEU A 220 9.61 -2.01 -20.55
CA LEU A 220 8.90 -0.74 -20.49
C LEU A 220 9.41 0.18 -19.37
N CYS A 221 9.84 -0.41 -18.26
CA CYS A 221 10.29 0.27 -17.04
C CYS A 221 11.55 -0.41 -16.47
N HIS A 222 12.56 0.40 -16.18
CA HIS A 222 13.72 -0.03 -15.41
C HIS A 222 13.34 -0.09 -13.93
N LEU A 223 13.54 -1.25 -13.33
CA LEU A 223 13.30 -1.47 -11.90
C LEU A 223 14.59 -1.16 -11.15
N ARG A 224 14.61 -0.06 -10.40
CA ARG A 224 15.74 0.31 -9.54
C ARG A 224 15.38 -0.02 -8.09
N PRO A 225 16.01 -1.02 -7.46
CA PRO A 225 15.85 -1.24 -6.03
C PRO A 225 16.41 -0.03 -5.30
N THR A 226 15.58 0.68 -4.55
CA THR A 226 16.02 1.88 -3.82
C THR A 226 16.35 1.58 -2.36
N SER A 227 15.69 0.59 -1.76
CA SER A 227 15.88 0.25 -0.35
C SER A 227 15.32 -1.13 0.01
N ILE A 228 15.88 -1.67 1.11
CA ILE A 228 15.40 -2.87 1.81
C ILE A 228 15.04 -2.43 3.24
N MET A 229 13.77 -2.56 3.61
CA MET A 229 13.27 -2.26 4.96
C MET A 229 12.61 -3.53 5.51
N GLY A 230 13.40 -4.38 6.19
CA GLY A 230 12.95 -5.72 6.55
C GLY A 230 12.55 -6.52 5.32
N ASP A 231 11.30 -7.02 5.31
CA ASP A 231 10.74 -7.80 4.20
C ASP A 231 10.11 -6.91 3.11
N THR A 232 10.14 -5.58 3.26
CA THR A 232 9.63 -4.63 2.27
C THR A 232 10.71 -4.22 1.29
N ARG A 233 10.32 -4.09 0.02
CA ARG A 233 11.15 -3.64 -1.11
C ARG A 233 10.49 -2.46 -1.78
N ILE A 234 11.26 -1.41 -2.01
CA ILE A 234 10.82 -0.21 -2.73
C ILE A 234 11.52 -0.20 -4.09
N ILE A 235 10.73 -0.21 -5.15
CA ILE A 235 11.19 -0.30 -6.53
C ILE A 235 10.79 0.97 -7.24
N GLU A 236 11.75 1.78 -7.65
CA GLU A 236 11.48 2.91 -8.53
C GLU A 236 11.30 2.41 -9.97
N LEU A 237 10.23 2.86 -10.62
CA LEU A 237 9.96 2.62 -12.03
C LEU A 237 10.55 3.79 -12.83
N SER A 238 11.58 3.52 -13.62
CA SER A 238 12.23 4.54 -14.45
C SER A 238 12.07 4.27 -15.93
N THR A 239 11.99 5.33 -16.72
CA THR A 239 11.99 5.26 -18.19
C THR A 239 13.39 5.30 -18.79
N ALA A 240 14.35 5.81 -18.03
CA ALA A 240 15.73 5.94 -18.45
C ALA A 240 16.48 4.63 -18.18
N PRO A 241 17.32 4.16 -19.11
CA PRO A 241 18.25 3.07 -18.87
C PRO A 241 18.95 3.23 -17.52
N ILE A 242 19.15 2.12 -16.81
CA ILE A 242 20.05 2.13 -15.65
C ILE A 242 21.45 2.33 -16.23
N GLU A 243 21.98 3.54 -16.11
CA GLU A 243 23.39 3.78 -16.33
C GLU A 243 24.13 2.98 -15.26
N ASN A 244 25.01 2.05 -15.67
CA ASN A 244 25.77 1.23 -14.73
C ASN A 244 26.77 2.15 -14.01
N SER A 245 26.39 2.64 -12.83
CA SER A 245 27.26 3.31 -11.87
C SER A 245 28.02 2.32 -11.01
#